data_AF-A0A820LW57-F1
#
_entry.id   AF-A0A820LW57-F1
#
_cell.length_a   1.000
_cell.length_b   1.000
_cell.length_c   1.000
_cell.angle_alpha   90.00
_cell.angle_beta   90.00
_cell.angle_gamma   90.00
#
_symmetry.space_group_name_H-M   'P 1'
#
loop_
_entity.id
_entity.type
_entity.pdbx_description
1 polymer ?
#
loop_
_entity_poly.entity_id
_entity_poly.type
_entity_poly.pdbx_seq_one_letter_code
_entity_poly.pdbx_strand_id
1 'polypeptide(L)'
;MRDALIAHGLTPQPTFDLSRPLDLGNGKMADVKFRVTTLKPNSIPGSDVFYCQHITPELVWRPEWQTHTNGCIGMTRLSINVNDPKAASELYLRAMDVVKLENTEANACIIHLSNFQITLVHETEKPLGMFKLVFGTDSLEKVSDALTQGG
;
A
#
# COMPACT_ATOMS: atom_id res chain seq x y z
N MET A 1 12.06 9.61 -8.54
CA MET A 1 10.85 8.76 -8.50
C MET A 1 10.45 8.29 -9.89
N ARG A 2 9.93 9.17 -10.78
CA ARG A 2 9.43 8.78 -12.10
C ARG A 2 10.47 8.06 -12.98
N ASP A 3 11.71 8.55 -13.00
CA ASP A 3 12.77 7.96 -13.82
C ASP A 3 13.15 6.54 -13.37
N ALA A 4 13.07 6.25 -12.06
CA ALA A 4 13.29 4.91 -11.53
C ALA A 4 12.21 3.92 -12.02
N LEU A 5 10.95 4.35 -12.08
CA LEU A 5 9.87 3.53 -12.63
C LEU A 5 10.07 3.24 -14.12
N ILE A 6 10.53 4.24 -14.88
CA ILE A 6 10.88 4.06 -16.31
C ILE A 6 12.04 3.07 -16.46
N ALA A 7 13.06 3.17 -15.61
CA ALA A 7 14.19 2.24 -15.61
C ALA A 7 13.77 0.79 -15.27
N HIS A 8 12.62 0.59 -14.60
CA HIS A 8 12.01 -0.72 -14.36
C HIS A 8 11.00 -1.14 -15.44
N GLY A 9 10.98 -0.45 -16.58
CA GLY A 9 10.15 -0.80 -17.73
C GLY A 9 8.66 -0.45 -17.56
N LEU A 10 8.33 0.47 -16.65
CA LEU A 10 6.97 0.97 -16.46
C LEU A 10 6.75 2.27 -17.25
N THR A 11 5.49 2.60 -17.49
CA THR A 11 5.08 3.84 -18.18
C THR A 11 4.30 4.77 -17.23
N PRO A 12 4.96 5.40 -16.25
CA PRO A 12 4.30 6.30 -15.31
C PRO A 12 3.79 7.56 -16.01
N GLN A 13 2.64 8.05 -15.56
CA GLN A 13 2.09 9.35 -15.95
C GLN A 13 3.05 10.50 -15.54
N PRO A 14 2.88 11.71 -16.10
CA PRO A 14 3.60 12.88 -15.59
C PRO A 14 3.41 13.03 -14.07
N THR A 15 4.44 13.52 -13.38
CA THR A 15 4.32 13.83 -11.96
C THR A 15 3.53 15.11 -11.77
N PHE A 16 2.78 15.19 -10.67
CA PHE A 16 2.13 16.41 -10.22
C PHE A 16 2.42 16.66 -8.74
N ASP A 17 2.52 17.93 -8.39
CA ASP A 17 2.81 18.39 -7.03
C ASP A 17 1.50 18.71 -6.31
N LEU A 18 1.36 18.21 -5.08
CA LEU A 18 0.21 18.43 -4.21
C LEU A 18 0.68 19.10 -2.92
N SER A 19 -0.17 19.97 -2.37
CA SER A 19 0.04 20.54 -1.05
C SER A 19 -1.27 20.67 -0.28
N ARG A 20 -1.22 20.50 1.04
CA ARG A 20 -2.32 20.82 1.94
C ARG A 20 -1.81 21.55 3.19
N PRO A 21 -2.56 22.52 3.73
CA PRO A 21 -2.18 23.17 4.98
C PRO A 21 -2.27 22.19 6.14
N LEU A 22 -1.41 22.39 7.14
CA LEU A 22 -1.37 21.68 8.40
C LEU A 22 -1.21 22.66 9.55
N ASP A 23 -2.11 22.57 10.52
CA ASP A 23 -2.00 23.27 11.79
C ASP A 23 -1.00 22.53 12.70
N LEU A 24 0.03 23.23 13.15
CA LEU A 24 1.04 22.73 14.06
C LEU A 24 0.72 23.04 15.54
N GLY A 25 -0.41 23.71 15.80
CA GLY A 25 -0.80 24.24 17.09
C GLY A 25 -0.24 25.65 17.34
N ASN A 26 -0.80 26.33 18.34
CA ASN A 26 -0.38 27.68 18.78
C ASN A 26 -0.34 28.73 17.65
N GLY A 27 -1.25 28.62 16.68
CA GLY A 27 -1.36 29.54 15.54
C GLY A 27 -0.29 29.33 14.46
N LYS A 28 0.53 28.28 14.55
CA LYS A 28 1.57 27.98 13.55
C LYS A 28 1.01 27.08 12.45
N MET A 29 1.11 27.52 11.21
CA MET A 29 0.73 26.75 10.03
C MET A 29 1.97 26.28 9.23
N ALA A 30 1.84 25.15 8.56
CA ALA A 30 2.81 24.67 7.57
C ALA A 30 2.09 24.01 6.39
N ASP A 31 2.77 23.85 5.25
CA ASP A 31 2.24 23.12 4.10
C ASP A 31 2.86 21.74 4.00
N VAL A 32 2.03 20.71 4.05
CA VAL A 32 2.43 19.33 3.76
C VAL A 32 2.50 19.16 2.25
N LYS A 33 3.66 18.78 1.72
CA LYS A 33 3.94 18.71 0.28
C LYS A 33 4.25 17.29 -0.17
N PHE A 34 3.73 16.94 -1.34
CA PHE A 34 3.89 15.64 -1.96
C PHE A 34 4.13 15.79 -3.45
N ARG A 35 4.82 14.82 -4.04
CA ARG A 35 4.90 14.64 -5.48
C ARG A 35 4.38 13.27 -5.84
N VAL A 36 3.38 13.22 -6.72
CA VAL A 36 2.66 11.98 -7.05
C VAL A 36 2.81 11.68 -8.53
N THR A 37 2.89 10.39 -8.87
CA THR A 37 2.66 9.86 -10.22
C THR A 37 1.85 8.57 -10.11
N THR A 38 1.16 8.22 -11.19
CA THR A 38 0.34 7.01 -11.27
C THR A 38 0.78 6.16 -12.46
N LEU A 39 0.43 4.88 -12.44
CA LEU A 39 0.39 4.09 -13.67
C LEU A 39 -0.96 4.30 -14.37
N LYS A 40 -1.07 3.87 -15.63
CA LYS A 40 -2.39 3.83 -16.28
C LYS A 40 -3.31 2.85 -15.52
N PRO A 41 -4.62 3.10 -15.46
CA PRO A 41 -5.56 2.14 -14.88
C PRO A 41 -5.35 0.74 -15.45
N ASN A 42 -5.51 -0.29 -14.61
CA ASN A 42 -5.31 -1.70 -14.97
C ASN A 42 -3.89 -2.09 -15.42
N SER A 43 -2.87 -1.23 -15.23
CA SER A 43 -1.46 -1.61 -15.51
C SER A 43 -0.98 -2.73 -14.59
N ILE A 44 -1.55 -2.82 -13.38
CA ILE A 44 -1.24 -3.83 -12.38
C ILE A 44 -2.55 -4.60 -12.10
N PRO A 45 -2.62 -5.91 -12.39
CA PRO A 45 -3.85 -6.67 -12.22
C PRO A 45 -4.37 -6.63 -10.77
N GLY A 46 -5.64 -6.24 -10.62
CA GLY A 46 -6.31 -6.18 -9.33
C GLY A 46 -5.88 -5.01 -8.43
N SER A 47 -5.09 -4.05 -8.93
CA SER A 47 -4.66 -2.88 -8.15
C SER A 47 -4.41 -1.64 -9.00
N ASP A 48 -4.90 -0.50 -8.51
CA ASP A 48 -4.44 0.80 -8.96
C ASP A 48 -3.30 1.27 -8.06
N VAL A 49 -2.15 1.52 -8.67
CA VAL A 49 -0.92 1.90 -7.96
C VAL A 49 -0.56 3.35 -8.27
N PHE A 50 -0.36 4.13 -7.21
CA PHE A 50 0.28 5.43 -7.27
C PHE A 50 1.55 5.45 -6.44
N TYR A 51 2.50 6.28 -6.85
CA TYR A 51 3.76 6.49 -6.16
C TYR A 51 3.78 7.90 -5.59
N CYS A 52 4.06 8.01 -4.29
CA CYS A 52 4.07 9.27 -3.57
C CYS A 52 5.46 9.51 -2.97
N GLN A 53 6.11 10.58 -3.40
CA GLN A 53 7.29 11.12 -2.75
C GLN A 53 6.85 12.19 -1.76
N HIS A 54 7.10 11.95 -0.48
CA HIS A 54 6.89 12.91 0.59
C HIS A 54 8.01 13.97 0.52
N ILE A 55 7.64 15.23 0.31
CA ILE A 55 8.60 16.35 0.22
C ILE A 55 8.85 16.95 1.60
N THR A 56 7.82 16.95 2.46
CA THR A 56 7.90 17.36 3.87
C THR A 56 7.54 16.17 4.79
N PRO A 57 8.31 15.08 4.76
CA PRO A 57 8.03 13.86 5.52
C PRO A 57 7.87 14.09 7.04
N GLU A 58 8.64 15.03 7.59
CA GLU A 58 8.61 15.44 8.99
C GLU A 58 7.25 16.01 9.44
N LEU A 59 6.45 16.51 8.49
CA LEU A 59 5.09 16.99 8.74
C LEU A 59 4.03 15.89 8.64
N VAL A 60 4.39 14.70 8.15
CA VAL A 60 3.49 13.55 7.95
C VAL A 60 3.72 12.48 9.01
N TRP A 61 4.97 12.11 9.27
CA TRP A 61 5.33 11.03 10.19
C TRP A 61 5.69 11.56 11.57
N ARG A 62 4.73 12.24 12.19
CA ARG A 62 4.89 12.80 13.54
C ARG A 62 4.68 11.72 14.60
N PRO A 63 5.59 11.54 15.57
CA PRO A 63 5.49 10.45 16.57
C PRO A 63 4.14 10.38 17.28
N GLU A 64 3.57 11.53 17.62
CA GLU A 64 2.27 11.66 18.29
C GLU A 64 1.09 11.11 17.48
N TRP A 65 1.22 10.95 16.16
CA TRP A 65 0.17 10.40 15.29
C TRP A 65 0.44 8.94 14.88
N GLN A 66 1.65 8.43 15.13
CA GLN A 66 2.01 7.06 14.77
C GLN A 66 1.56 6.05 15.82
N THR A 67 1.14 6.50 17.01
CA THR A 67 0.61 5.64 18.06
C THR A 67 -0.92 5.73 18.08
N HIS A 68 -1.58 4.59 17.95
CA HIS A 68 -3.03 4.50 18.00
C HIS A 68 -3.47 3.63 19.17
N THR A 69 -4.58 4.02 19.82
CA THR A 69 -5.15 3.29 20.96
C THR A 69 -5.82 1.98 20.56
N ASN A 70 -6.09 1.77 19.26
CA ASN A 70 -6.76 0.58 18.73
C ASN A 70 -5.92 -0.70 18.75
N GLY A 71 -4.65 -0.65 19.18
CA GLY A 71 -3.77 -1.82 19.27
C GLY A 71 -3.25 -2.37 17.93
N CYS A 72 -3.60 -1.74 16.80
CA CYS A 72 -3.02 -2.10 15.51
C CYS A 72 -1.61 -1.52 15.39
N ILE A 73 -0.62 -2.35 15.05
CA ILE A 73 0.79 -1.94 14.89
C ILE A 73 1.23 -1.77 13.44
N GLY A 74 0.38 -2.16 12.49
CA GLY A 74 0.64 -1.98 11.05
C GLY A 74 -0.04 -3.01 10.18
N MET A 75 -0.19 -2.69 8.89
CA MET A 75 -0.69 -3.63 7.90
C MET A 75 0.44 -4.58 7.47
N THR A 76 0.19 -5.88 7.51
CA THR A 76 1.20 -6.92 7.26
C THR A 76 0.94 -7.70 5.97
N ARG A 77 -0.32 -7.78 5.53
CA ARG A 77 -0.67 -8.48 4.28
C ARG A 77 -1.86 -7.86 3.57
N LEU A 78 -1.80 -7.88 2.24
CA LEU A 78 -2.93 -7.64 1.33
C LEU A 78 -3.15 -8.87 0.45
N SER A 79 -4.41 -9.31 0.30
CA SER A 79 -4.79 -10.35 -0.66
C SER A 79 -5.61 -9.76 -1.80
N ILE A 80 -5.25 -10.18 -3.01
CA ILE A 80 -5.78 -9.65 -4.27
C ILE A 80 -6.19 -10.83 -5.13
N ASN A 81 -7.44 -10.81 -5.59
CA ASN A 81 -7.96 -11.79 -6.52
C ASN A 81 -7.68 -11.32 -7.95
N VAL A 82 -7.00 -12.15 -8.74
CA VAL A 82 -6.62 -11.88 -10.13
C VAL A 82 -6.92 -13.11 -10.99
N ASN A 83 -7.05 -12.93 -12.30
CA ASN A 83 -7.32 -14.06 -13.21
C ASN A 83 -6.14 -15.03 -13.32
N ASP A 84 -4.91 -14.51 -13.34
CA ASP A 84 -3.68 -15.30 -13.45
C ASP A 84 -2.65 -14.76 -12.45
N PRO A 85 -2.52 -15.37 -11.27
CA PRO A 85 -1.59 -14.90 -10.24
C PRO A 85 -0.13 -14.90 -10.68
N LYS A 86 0.27 -15.89 -11.49
CA LYS A 86 1.64 -16.02 -11.97
C LYS A 86 1.97 -14.91 -12.96
N ALA A 87 1.14 -14.71 -13.99
CA ALA A 87 1.34 -13.63 -14.95
C ALA A 87 1.21 -12.25 -14.29
N ALA A 88 0.28 -12.08 -13.34
CA ALA A 88 0.16 -10.84 -12.59
C ALA A 88 1.43 -10.53 -11.79
N SER A 89 2.03 -11.53 -11.13
CA SER A 89 3.22 -11.33 -10.28
C SER A 89 4.38 -10.65 -11.00
N GLU A 90 4.58 -10.90 -12.30
CA GLU A 90 5.64 -10.29 -13.12
C GLU A 90 5.49 -8.76 -13.25
N LEU A 91 4.26 -8.25 -13.18
CA LEU A 91 4.00 -6.81 -13.19
C LEU A 91 4.27 -6.20 -11.81
N TYR A 92 3.92 -6.91 -10.74
CA TYR A 92 4.24 -6.47 -9.38
C TYR A 92 5.77 -6.45 -9.12
N LEU A 93 6.52 -7.43 -9.64
CA LEU A 93 7.99 -7.45 -9.58
C LEU A 93 8.63 -6.21 -10.19
N ARG A 94 8.03 -5.64 -11.24
CA ARG A 94 8.51 -4.39 -11.85
C ARG A 94 8.05 -3.15 -11.09
N ALA A 95 6.84 -3.19 -10.55
CA ALA A 95 6.18 -2.07 -9.90
C ALA A 95 6.67 -1.78 -8.48
N MET A 96 7.31 -2.74 -7.82
CA MET A 96 7.61 -2.68 -6.39
C MET A 96 9.02 -3.19 -6.10
N ASP A 97 9.55 -2.80 -4.95
CA ASP A 97 10.84 -3.29 -4.44
C ASP A 97 10.64 -4.67 -3.77
N VAL A 98 10.52 -5.70 -4.61
CA VAL A 98 10.23 -7.06 -4.18
C VAL A 98 11.49 -7.74 -3.64
N VAL A 99 11.40 -8.24 -2.40
CA VAL A 99 12.46 -9.00 -1.74
C VAL A 99 12.44 -10.45 -2.20
N LYS A 100 11.25 -11.06 -2.32
CA LYS A 100 11.10 -12.47 -2.70
C LYS A 100 9.76 -12.73 -3.36
N LEU A 101 9.75 -13.59 -4.38
CA LEU A 101 8.54 -14.18 -4.94
C LEU A 101 8.49 -15.67 -4.60
N GLU A 102 7.35 -16.15 -4.09
CA GLU A 102 7.07 -17.55 -3.85
C GLU A 102 5.83 -17.97 -4.65
N ASN A 103 5.96 -19.04 -5.43
CA ASN A 103 4.83 -19.69 -6.08
C ASN A 103 4.31 -20.80 -5.17
N THR A 104 2.99 -20.88 -5.01
CA THR A 104 2.35 -21.96 -4.26
C THR A 104 1.81 -23.02 -5.23
N GLU A 105 1.59 -24.24 -4.72
CA GLU A 105 1.01 -25.34 -5.50
C GLU A 105 -0.45 -25.06 -5.94
N ALA A 106 -1.14 -24.16 -5.25
CA ALA A 106 -2.55 -23.84 -5.47
C ALA A 106 -2.79 -22.69 -6.47
N ASN A 107 -1.90 -22.51 -7.45
CA ASN A 107 -1.95 -21.41 -8.42
C ASN A 107 -2.03 -20.02 -7.76
N ALA A 108 -1.35 -19.83 -6.63
CA ALA A 108 -1.24 -18.54 -5.95
C ALA A 108 0.23 -18.10 -5.89
N CYS A 109 0.44 -16.80 -5.70
CA CYS A 109 1.77 -16.22 -5.56
C CYS A 109 1.83 -15.36 -4.30
N ILE A 110 2.94 -15.46 -3.56
CA ILE A 110 3.23 -14.58 -2.41
C ILE A 110 4.41 -13.71 -2.80
N ILE A 111 4.19 -12.40 -2.78
CA ILE A 111 5.17 -11.36 -3.05
C ILE A 111 5.57 -10.76 -1.70
N HIS A 112 6.82 -10.95 -1.32
CA HIS A 112 7.38 -10.42 -0.08
C HIS A 112 8.08 -9.09 -0.37
N LEU A 113 7.64 -8.05 0.33
CA LEU A 113 8.35 -6.78 0.50
C LEU A 113 9.08 -6.81 1.85
N SER A 114 9.79 -5.74 2.20
CA SER A 114 10.62 -5.67 3.41
C SER A 114 9.87 -5.97 4.72
N ASN A 115 8.64 -5.46 4.88
CA ASN A 115 7.81 -5.63 6.08
C ASN A 115 6.34 -5.93 5.76
N PHE A 116 6.04 -6.30 4.51
CA PHE A 116 4.69 -6.45 4.01
C PHE A 116 4.62 -7.55 2.95
N GLN A 117 3.49 -8.24 2.87
CA GLN A 117 3.27 -9.29 1.87
C GLN A 117 2.03 -9.00 1.03
N ILE A 118 2.13 -9.29 -0.27
CA ILE A 118 0.98 -9.33 -1.17
C ILE A 118 0.74 -10.78 -1.56
N THR A 119 -0.50 -11.24 -1.43
CA THR A 119 -0.93 -12.57 -1.89
C THR A 119 -1.82 -12.41 -3.10
N LEU A 120 -1.38 -12.92 -4.24
CA LEU A 120 -2.18 -13.03 -5.45
C LEU A 120 -2.82 -14.41 -5.50
N VAL A 121 -4.14 -14.46 -5.64
CA VAL A 121 -4.91 -15.70 -5.76
C VAL A 121 -5.85 -15.62 -6.96
N HIS A 122 -6.34 -16.79 -7.41
CA HIS A 122 -7.48 -16.87 -8.30
C HIS A 122 -8.61 -17.62 -7.62
N GLU A 123 -9.66 -16.90 -7.23
CA GLU A 123 -10.87 -17.43 -6.62
C GLU A 123 -12.06 -17.06 -7.50
N THR A 124 -12.64 -18.05 -8.19
CA THR A 124 -13.72 -17.85 -9.17
C THR A 124 -15.00 -17.29 -8.57
N GLU A 125 -15.22 -17.50 -7.27
CA GLU A 125 -16.42 -17.04 -6.55
C GLU A 125 -16.29 -15.60 -6.02
N LYS A 126 -15.10 -15.00 -6.10
CA LYS A 126 -14.85 -13.63 -5.63
C LYS A 126 -14.67 -12.67 -6.80
N PRO A 127 -15.07 -11.39 -6.64
CA PRO A 127 -14.71 -10.37 -7.62
C PRO A 127 -13.19 -10.20 -7.70
N LEU A 128 -12.70 -9.73 -8.85
CA LEU A 128 -11.30 -9.34 -9.00
C LEU A 128 -10.99 -8.10 -8.18
N GLY A 129 -9.75 -8.01 -7.68
CA GLY A 129 -9.27 -6.89 -6.88
C GLY A 129 -8.97 -7.26 -5.43
N MET A 130 -8.70 -6.23 -4.63
CA MET A 130 -8.35 -6.36 -3.21
C MET A 130 -9.56 -6.83 -2.40
N PHE A 131 -9.39 -7.89 -1.60
CA PHE A 131 -10.50 -8.44 -0.82
C PHE A 131 -10.16 -8.74 0.65
N LYS A 132 -8.87 -8.68 1.04
CA LYS A 132 -8.47 -8.94 2.43
C LYS A 132 -7.25 -8.11 2.82
N LEU A 133 -7.36 -7.45 3.97
CA LEU A 133 -6.26 -6.80 4.66
C LEU A 133 -5.99 -7.56 5.97
N VAL A 134 -4.71 -7.69 6.31
CA VAL A 134 -4.27 -8.25 7.60
C VAL A 134 -3.43 -7.22 8.31
N PHE A 135 -3.74 -6.99 9.59
CA PHE A 135 -3.02 -6.08 10.45
C PHE A 135 -2.36 -6.87 11.58
N GLY A 136 -1.12 -6.52 11.91
CA GLY A 136 -0.48 -6.94 13.14
C GLY A 136 -1.06 -6.17 14.32
N THR A 137 -1.11 -6.81 15.49
CA THR A 137 -1.56 -6.18 16.74
C THR A 137 -0.74 -6.65 17.93
N ASP A 138 -0.59 -5.78 18.93
CA ASP A 138 -0.05 -6.11 20.25
C ASP A 138 -1.11 -6.67 21.20
N SER A 139 -2.41 -6.47 20.90
CA SER A 139 -3.54 -6.86 21.74
C SER A 139 -4.84 -7.00 20.92
N LEU A 140 -5.31 -8.24 20.78
CA LEU A 140 -6.60 -8.52 20.14
C LEU A 140 -7.79 -7.91 20.91
N GLU A 141 -7.68 -7.78 22.23
CA GLU A 141 -8.70 -7.16 23.08
C GLU A 141 -8.89 -5.68 22.71
N LYS A 142 -7.80 -4.90 22.64
CA LYS A 142 -7.85 -3.49 22.21
C LYS A 142 -8.46 -3.33 20.82
N VAL A 143 -8.11 -4.22 19.89
CA VAL A 143 -8.65 -4.21 18.52
C VAL A 143 -10.16 -4.50 18.54
N SER A 144 -10.59 -5.51 19.30
CA SER A 144 -12.00 -5.86 19.44
C SER A 144 -12.83 -4.73 20.02
N ASP A 145 -12.35 -4.10 21.09
CA ASP A 145 -13.01 -2.96 21.73
C ASP A 145 -13.12 -1.78 20.76
N ALA A 146 -12.05 -1.45 20.04
CA ALA A 146 -12.06 -0.35 19.08
C ALA A 146 -13.03 -0.57 17.90
N LEU A 147 -13.17 -1.82 17.43
CA LEU A 147 -14.10 -2.16 16.33
C LEU A 147 -15.56 -2.16 16.77
N THR A 148 -15.84 -2.47 18.03
CA THR A 148 -17.21 -2.55 18.55
C THR A 148 -17.74 -1.20 19.05
N GLN A 149 -16.86 -0.28 19.44
CA GLN A 149 -17.23 1.07 19.87
C GLN A 149 -17.46 2.06 18.71
N GLY A 150 -16.99 1.73 17.50
CA GLY A 150 -17.08 2.59 16.31
C GLY A 150 -18.30 2.36 15.41
N GLY A 151 -19.29 1.59 15.87
CA GLY A 151 -20.52 1.25 15.12
C GLY A 151 -21.74 2.09 15.47
#